data_AF-A0AAD9U1Z4-F1
#
_entry.id   AF-A0AAD9U1Z4-F1
#
_cell.length_a   1.000
_cell.length_b   1.000
_cell.length_c   1.000
_cell.angle_alpha   90.00
_cell.angle_beta   90.00
_cell.angle_gamma   90.00
#
_symmetry.space_group_name_H-M   'P 1'
#
loop_
_entity.id
_entity.type
_entity.pdbx_description
1 polymer ?
#
loop_
_entity_poly.entity_id
_entity_poly.type
_entity_poly.pdbx_seq_one_letter_code
_entity_poly.pdbx_strand_id
1 'polypeptide(L)'
;MKQEACRKDAKHAFGVLQSRFAVVARPTRFWHKHILHDIMTTCIIMHNMIIADERDVTESIKDHMETPPPEVEMVLDENIRFQQFLARHRRIRDKDAHIALRNALINHLWDDYINSDN
;
A
#
# COMPACT_ATOMS: atom_id res chain seq x y z
N MET A 1 6.60 24.74 7.70
CA MET A 1 6.31 24.75 6.24
C MET A 1 7.21 23.82 5.43
N LYS A 2 8.52 23.71 5.70
CA LYS A 2 9.45 22.87 4.89
C LYS A 2 9.15 21.37 4.89
N GLN A 3 8.81 20.79 6.05
CA GLN A 3 8.53 19.36 6.18
C GLN A 3 7.27 18.93 5.42
N GLU A 4 6.25 19.79 5.40
CA GLU A 4 4.98 19.52 4.71
C GLU A 4 5.14 19.58 3.18
N ALA A 5 5.95 20.52 2.67
CA ALA A 5 6.31 20.59 1.26
C ALA A 5 7.08 19.33 0.82
N CYS A 6 8.14 18.96 1.56
CA CYS A 6 8.91 17.74 1.29
C CYS A 6 8.04 16.48 1.32
N ARG A 7 7.11 16.37 2.28
CA ARG A 7 6.16 15.26 2.37
C ARG A 7 5.21 15.23 1.16
N LYS A 8 4.79 16.38 0.65
CA LYS A 8 3.92 16.48 -0.51
C LYS A 8 4.63 16.01 -1.77
N ASP A 9 5.88 16.44 -1.96
CA ASP A 9 6.71 16.05 -3.11
C ASP A 9 7.00 14.54 -3.09
N ALA A 10 7.33 13.99 -1.92
CA ALA A 10 7.53 12.55 -1.74
C ALA A 10 6.26 11.74 -2.07
N LYS A 11 5.08 12.20 -1.60
CA LYS A 11 3.80 11.55 -1.93
C LYS A 11 3.47 11.64 -3.42
N HIS A 12 3.77 12.76 -4.05
CA HIS A 12 3.54 12.96 -5.47
C HIS A 12 4.43 12.03 -6.31
N ALA A 13 5.73 12.00 -6.03
CA ALA A 13 6.68 11.09 -6.68
C ALA A 13 6.29 9.62 -6.50
N PHE A 14 5.84 9.24 -5.30
CA PHE A 14 5.36 7.89 -5.05
C PHE A 14 4.12 7.54 -5.87
N GLY A 15 3.18 8.48 -6.02
CA GLY A 15 2.00 8.30 -6.88
C GLY A 15 2.36 8.11 -8.35
N VAL A 16 3.36 8.83 -8.85
CA VAL A 16 3.88 8.68 -10.23
C VAL A 16 4.54 7.31 -10.43
N LEU A 17 5.34 6.86 -9.45
CA LEU A 17 5.98 5.55 -9.52
C LEU A 17 4.94 4.42 -9.45
N GLN A 18 3.89 4.55 -8.64
CA GLN A 18 2.81 3.57 -8.55
C GLN A 18 1.99 3.45 -9.85
N SER A 19 1.77 4.56 -10.57
CA SER A 19 1.02 4.53 -11.83
C SER A 19 1.82 3.90 -12.97
N ARG A 20 3.16 4.08 -12.98
CA ARG A 20 4.04 3.52 -14.01
C ARG A 20 4.50 2.09 -13.71
N PHE A 21 4.74 1.75 -12.45
CA PHE A 21 5.30 0.45 -12.07
C PHE A 21 4.33 -0.31 -11.16
N ALA A 22 3.63 -1.30 -11.74
CA ALA A 22 2.66 -2.14 -11.03
C ALA A 22 3.27 -2.87 -9.80
N VAL A 23 4.58 -3.09 -9.81
CA VAL A 23 5.33 -3.66 -8.68
C VAL A 23 5.32 -2.77 -7.43
N VAL A 24 5.26 -1.44 -7.60
CA VAL A 24 5.19 -0.45 -6.51
C VAL A 24 3.76 -0.28 -5.98
N ALA A 25 2.75 -0.62 -6.79
CA ALA A 25 1.34 -0.51 -6.44
C ALA A 25 0.83 -1.66 -5.56
N ARG A 26 1.51 -2.81 -5.54
CA ARG A 26 1.09 -3.97 -4.75
C ARG A 26 1.56 -3.87 -3.30
N PRO A 27 0.80 -4.42 -2.33
CA PRO A 27 1.23 -4.42 -0.93
C PRO A 27 2.54 -5.21 -0.77
N THR A 28 3.66 -4.48 -0.71
CA THR A 28 5.03 -4.98 -0.50
C THR A 28 5.29 -5.37 0.96
N ARG A 29 4.24 -5.62 1.74
CA ARG A 29 4.29 -5.81 3.20
C ARG A 29 5.14 -7.02 3.65
N PHE A 30 5.51 -7.89 2.70
CA PHE A 30 6.32 -9.10 2.89
C PHE A 30 7.72 -9.00 2.27
N TRP A 31 8.12 -7.84 1.77
CA TRP A 31 9.44 -7.65 1.20
C TRP A 31 10.37 -7.12 2.29
N HIS A 32 11.51 -7.80 2.49
CA HIS A 32 12.56 -7.29 3.35
C HIS A 32 12.96 -5.88 2.91
N LYS A 33 13.38 -5.04 3.86
CA LYS A 33 13.70 -3.64 3.56
C LYS A 33 14.75 -3.48 2.44
N HIS A 34 15.73 -4.38 2.34
CA HIS A 34 16.71 -4.36 1.26
C HIS A 34 16.07 -4.58 -0.11
N ILE A 35 15.17 -5.56 -0.24
CA ILE A 35 14.40 -5.82 -1.47
C ILE A 35 13.57 -4.59 -1.84
N LEU A 36 12.85 -4.00 -0.88
CA LEU A 36 12.10 -2.77 -1.11
C LEU A 36 12.98 -1.61 -1.59
N HIS A 37 14.14 -1.44 -0.97
CA HIS A 37 15.12 -0.43 -1.36
C HIS A 37 15.57 -0.65 -2.80
N ASP A 38 15.92 -1.87 -3.18
CA ASP A 38 16.41 -2.21 -4.52
C ASP A 38 15.33 -2.01 -5.58
N ILE A 39 14.09 -2.42 -5.32
CA ILE A 39 12.97 -2.17 -6.24
C ILE A 39 12.71 -0.67 -6.40
N MET A 40 12.66 0.09 -5.30
CA MET A 40 12.44 1.54 -5.39
C MET A 40 13.57 2.25 -6.14
N THR A 41 14.81 1.85 -5.89
CA THR A 41 16.00 2.39 -6.57
C THR A 41 15.95 2.08 -8.06
N THR A 42 15.63 0.84 -8.43
CA THR A 42 15.48 0.42 -9.82
C THR A 42 14.36 1.18 -10.51
N CYS A 43 13.21 1.39 -9.85
CA CYS A 43 12.08 2.16 -10.41
C CYS A 43 12.45 3.64 -10.64
N ILE A 44 13.23 4.25 -9.74
CA ILE A 44 13.71 5.63 -9.89
C ILE A 44 14.68 5.73 -11.07
N ILE A 45 15.66 4.83 -11.17
CA ILE A 45 16.61 4.79 -12.28
C ILE A 45 15.88 4.63 -13.62
N MET A 46 14.99 3.64 -13.73
CA MET A 46 14.21 3.43 -14.95
C MET A 46 13.32 4.63 -15.28
N HIS A 47 12.69 5.24 -14.29
CA HIS A 47 11.88 6.44 -14.51
C HIS A 47 12.70 7.60 -15.09
N ASN A 48 13.89 7.82 -14.53
CA ASN A 48 14.80 8.85 -14.99
C ASN A 48 15.36 8.53 -16.38
N MET A 49 15.66 7.26 -16.68
CA MET A 49 16.09 6.81 -18.01
C MET A 49 14.99 7.05 -19.05
N ILE A 50 13.73 6.71 -18.73
CA ILE A 50 12.58 6.95 -19.61
C ILE A 50 12.40 8.44 -19.85
N ILE A 51 12.54 9.29 -18.83
CA ILE A 51 12.44 10.75 -18.99
C ILE A 51 13.57 11.29 -19.87
N ALA A 52 14.81 10.82 -19.66
CA ALA A 52 15.96 11.24 -20.45
C ALA A 52 15.78 10.88 -21.93
N ASP A 53 15.28 9.67 -22.21
CA ASP A 53 14.93 9.19 -23.55
C ASP A 53 13.77 9.98 -24.18
N GLU A 54 12.68 10.20 -23.43
CA GLU A 54 11.49 10.93 -23.90
C GLU A 54 11.76 12.44 -24.14
N ARG A 55 12.75 13.03 -23.46
CA ARG A 55 13.01 14.48 -23.50
C ARG A 55 14.29 14.89 -24.23
N ASP A 56 15.10 13.93 -24.70
CA ASP A 56 16.42 14.19 -25.30
C ASP A 56 17.34 15.01 -24.37
N VAL A 57 17.16 14.85 -23.05
CA VAL A 57 17.91 15.59 -22.02
C VAL A 57 19.05 14.69 -21.53
N THR A 58 20.21 14.82 -22.15
CA THR A 58 21.49 14.30 -21.66
C THR A 58 22.03 15.11 -20.47
N GLU A 59 21.24 15.32 -19.42
CA GLU A 59 21.77 15.90 -18.18
C GLU A 59 22.10 14.81 -17.16
N SER A 60 23.40 14.63 -16.98
CA SER A 60 24.14 13.88 -15.97
C SER A 60 23.30 13.39 -14.79
N ILE A 61 23.17 12.06 -14.71
CA ILE A 61 22.76 11.33 -13.51
C ILE A 61 23.60 11.87 -12.33
N LYS A 62 23.00 12.69 -11.47
CA LYS A 62 23.67 13.14 -10.26
C LYS A 62 23.74 11.95 -9.31
N ASP A 63 24.95 11.64 -8.89
CA ASP A 63 25.32 10.53 -8.02
C ASP A 63 24.36 10.44 -6.82
N HIS A 64 23.76 9.28 -6.64
CA HIS A 64 22.81 9.02 -5.57
C HIS A 64 23.54 9.13 -4.22
N MET A 65 23.14 10.09 -3.39
CA MET A 65 23.59 10.16 -1.99
C MET A 65 23.20 8.85 -1.29
N GLU A 66 24.19 8.13 -0.75
CA GLU A 66 23.99 6.91 0.01
C GLU A 66 23.02 7.15 1.18
N THR A 67 21.98 6.34 1.28
CA THR A 67 20.97 6.47 2.33
C THR A 67 21.40 5.63 3.53
N PRO A 68 21.36 6.15 4.78
CA PRO A 68 21.75 5.40 5.96
C PRO A 68 20.90 4.12 6.16
N PRO A 69 21.48 3.06 6.76
CA PRO A 69 20.75 1.85 7.08
C PRO A 69 19.53 2.12 7.99
N PRO A 70 18.44 1.34 7.88
CA PRO A 70 17.37 1.34 8.87
C PRO A 70 17.91 1.08 10.30
N GLU A 71 17.65 1.98 11.23
CA GLU A 71 17.95 1.78 12.66
C GLU A 71 16.91 0.90 13.40
N VAL A 72 15.83 0.46 12.74
CA VAL A 72 14.73 -0.23 13.42
C VAL A 72 14.65 -1.70 12.98
N GLU A 73 15.27 -2.59 13.75
CA GLU A 73 14.98 -4.02 13.73
C GLU A 73 13.65 -4.29 14.47
N MET A 74 12.59 -4.60 13.73
CA MET A 74 11.41 -5.23 14.33
C MET A 74 11.60 -6.74 14.27
N VAL A 75 12.04 -7.33 15.37
CA VAL A 75 12.01 -8.79 15.58
C VAL A 75 10.56 -9.21 15.81
N LEU A 76 9.79 -9.35 14.74
CA LEU A 76 8.47 -9.97 14.79
C LEU A 76 8.46 -11.10 13.76
N ASP A 77 8.11 -12.32 14.21
CA ASP A 77 7.98 -13.48 13.34
C ASP A 77 7.00 -13.16 12.19
N GLU A 78 7.57 -13.02 10.99
CA GLU A 78 6.88 -12.59 9.77
C GLU A 78 5.78 -13.60 9.39
N ASN A 79 5.96 -14.89 9.74
CA ASN A 79 4.98 -15.93 9.50
C ASN A 79 3.72 -15.72 10.38
N ILE A 80 3.90 -15.40 11.66
CA ILE A 80 2.77 -15.11 12.58
C ILE A 80 1.97 -13.91 12.08
N ARG A 81 2.65 -12.84 11.66
CA ARG A 81 1.99 -11.63 11.14
C ARG A 81 1.22 -11.91 9.85
N PHE A 82 1.77 -12.74 8.97
CA PHE A 82 1.11 -13.15 7.73
C PHE A 82 -0.16 -13.96 7.99
N GLN A 83 -0.09 -14.95 8.88
CA GLN A 83 -1.26 -15.77 9.25
C GLN A 83 -2.38 -14.92 9.87
N GLN A 84 -2.03 -13.98 10.75
CA GLN A 84 -3.00 -13.05 11.33
C GLN A 84 -3.66 -12.15 10.26
N PHE A 85 -2.89 -11.70 9.26
CA PHE A 85 -3.43 -10.92 8.14
C PHE A 85 -4.42 -11.75 7.31
N LEU A 86 -4.05 -12.97 6.92
CA LEU A 86 -4.92 -13.86 6.16
C LEU A 86 -6.20 -14.19 6.92
N ALA A 87 -6.10 -14.46 8.21
CA ALA A 87 -7.26 -14.72 9.07
C ALA A 87 -8.22 -13.52 9.12
N ARG A 88 -7.69 -12.30 9.32
CA ARG A 88 -8.51 -11.07 9.28
C ARG A 88 -9.12 -10.84 7.91
N HIS A 89 -8.35 -11.06 6.84
CA HIS A 89 -8.83 -10.85 5.48
C HIS A 89 -9.96 -11.80 5.12
N ARG A 90 -9.85 -13.08 5.51
CA ARG A 90 -10.92 -14.07 5.31
C ARG A 90 -12.20 -13.68 6.03
N ARG A 91 -12.12 -13.21 7.27
CA ARG A 91 -13.29 -12.73 8.04
C ARG A 91 -14.00 -11.55 7.37
N ILE A 92 -13.23 -10.59 6.84
CA ILE A 92 -13.81 -9.40 6.17
C ILE A 92 -14.49 -9.78 4.85
N ARG A 93 -13.99 -10.81 4.15
CA ARG A 93 -14.55 -11.30 2.89
C ARG A 93 -15.47 -12.51 3.06
N ASP A 94 -15.85 -12.84 4.28
CA ASP A 94 -16.72 -13.97 4.57
C ASP A 94 -18.13 -13.65 4.06
N LYS A 95 -18.52 -14.34 2.97
CA LYS A 95 -19.80 -14.15 2.31
C LYS A 95 -20.96 -14.64 3.17
N ASP A 96 -20.75 -15.70 3.94
CA ASP A 96 -21.79 -16.30 4.76
C ASP A 96 -22.08 -15.39 5.96
N ALA A 97 -21.02 -14.86 6.59
CA ALA A 97 -21.16 -13.85 7.64
C ALA A 97 -21.87 -12.58 7.14
N HIS A 98 -21.55 -12.13 5.91
CA HIS A 98 -22.22 -11.00 5.29
C HIS A 98 -23.71 -11.27 5.04
N ILE A 99 -24.06 -12.44 4.50
CA ILE A 99 -25.45 -12.83 4.23
C ILE A 99 -26.23 -12.97 5.55
N ALA A 100 -25.63 -13.60 6.56
CA ALA A 100 -26.22 -13.76 7.89
C ALA A 100 -26.52 -12.40 8.53
N LEU A 101 -25.56 -11.46 8.51
CA LEU A 101 -25.75 -10.12 9.04
C LEU A 101 -26.84 -9.35 8.27
N ARG A 102 -26.85 -9.44 6.94
CA ARG A 102 -27.88 -8.81 6.11
C ARG A 102 -29.27 -9.34 6.46
N ASN A 103 -29.43 -10.66 6.57
CA ASN A 103 -30.72 -11.27 6.88
C ASN A 103 -31.17 -10.93 8.32
N ALA A 104 -30.24 -10.88 9.28
CA ALA A 104 -30.53 -10.44 10.64
C ALA A 104 -31.02 -8.98 10.70
N LEU A 105 -30.38 -8.09 9.93
CA LEU A 105 -30.82 -6.69 9.81
C LEU A 105 -32.20 -6.57 9.18
N ILE A 106 -32.47 -7.34 8.12
CA ILE A 106 -33.79 -7.38 7.49
C ILE A 106 -34.84 -7.80 8.51
N ASN A 107 -34.62 -8.91 9.22
CA ASN A 107 -35.57 -9.40 10.24
C ASN A 107 -35.82 -8.37 11.34
N HIS A 108 -34.77 -7.72 11.86
CA HIS A 108 -34.92 -6.66 12.87
C HIS A 108 -35.79 -5.51 12.37
N LEU A 109 -35.61 -5.07 11.11
CA LEU A 109 -36.42 -4.00 10.53
C LEU A 109 -37.88 -4.43 10.31
N TRP A 110 -38.12 -5.69 9.95
CA TRP A 110 -39.47 -6.25 9.85
C TRP A 110 -40.15 -6.35 11.21
N ASP A 111 -39.41 -6.77 12.24
CA ASP A 111 -39.92 -6.85 13.61
C ASP A 111 -40.27 -5.44 14.15
N ASP A 112 -39.40 -4.44 13.93
CA ASP A 112 -39.67 -3.05 14.28
C ASP A 112 -40.91 -2.51 13.56
N TYR A 113 -41.09 -2.84 12.27
CA TYR A 113 -42.25 -2.45 11.50
C TYR A 113 -43.55 -3.06 12.07
N ILE A 114 -43.56 -4.37 12.32
CA ILE A 114 -44.72 -5.09 12.89
C ILE A 114 -45.07 -4.60 14.30
N ASN A 115 -44.06 -4.26 15.11
CA ASN A 115 -44.26 -3.71 16.44
C ASN A 115 -44.70 -2.22 16.43
N SER A 116 -44.51 -1.52 15.32
CA SER A 116 -44.95 -0.13 15.14
C SER A 116 -46.39 0.02 14.60
N ASP A 117 -46.91 -1.02 13.94
CA ASP A 117 -48.28 -1.09 13.37
C ASP A 117 -49.30 -1.72 14.35
N ASN A 118 -48.88 -2.10 15.58
CA ASN A 118 -49.73 -2.53 16.70
C ASN A 118 -49.77 -1.46 17.80
#